data_AF-A0A4Y2TUW5-F1
#
_entry.id   AF-A0A4Y2TUW5-F1
#
_cell.length_a   1.000
_cell.length_b   1.000
_cell.length_c   1.000
_cell.angle_alpha   90.00
_cell.angle_beta   90.00
_cell.angle_gamma   90.00
#
_symmetry.space_group_name_H-M   'P 1'
#
loop_
_entity.id
_entity.type
_entity.pdbx_description
1 polymer ?
#
loop_
_entity_poly.entity_id
_entity_poly.type
_entity_poly.pdbx_seq_one_letter_code
_entity_poly.pdbx_strand_id
1 'polypeptide(L)'
;MIAALAAVTEVLKANQMEETETNYFTTLITSLESVDTDESMTAIVCLLAIIVKRMDESVLKSQSKKVTESLVNLLIKYMNSDHCALLRNLLKVMYPLLKVKAHWTETSQELNVVLEFVTHHKPKVRRMAQHIIRMLLIDDKPESSMVHPCASLVAKFCIEKLESSAGLGKSTPRVTFHAMQMLQEIICAFPTLSMKKCCETIFKIMTLSSSVSIIFFHTY
;
A
#
# COMPACT_ATOMS: atom_id res chain seq x y z
N MET A 1 19.11 -8.22 10.56
CA MET A 1 19.38 -7.50 9.29
C MET A 1 20.80 -7.76 8.79
N ILE A 2 21.85 -7.54 9.59
CA ILE A 2 23.26 -7.81 9.20
C ILE A 2 23.47 -9.27 8.75
N ALA A 3 22.94 -10.24 9.51
CA ALA A 3 23.01 -11.65 9.14
C ALA A 3 22.34 -11.97 7.78
N ALA A 4 21.19 -11.34 7.49
CA ALA A 4 20.50 -11.52 6.21
C ALA A 4 21.27 -10.90 5.05
N LEU A 5 21.94 -9.76 5.27
CA LEU A 5 22.79 -9.13 4.25
C LEU A 5 24.01 -10.02 3.96
N ALA A 6 24.68 -10.51 5.01
CA ALA A 6 25.83 -11.41 4.87
C ALA A 6 25.46 -12.68 4.10
N ALA A 7 24.33 -13.31 4.45
CA ALA A 7 23.84 -14.50 3.73
C ALA A 7 23.58 -14.22 2.24
N VAL A 8 22.99 -13.08 1.90
CA VAL A 8 22.75 -12.71 0.49
C VAL A 8 24.07 -12.44 -0.24
N THR A 9 25.02 -11.75 0.39
CA THR A 9 26.35 -11.52 -0.18
C THR A 9 27.11 -12.84 -0.41
N GLU A 10 26.98 -13.81 0.50
CA GLU A 10 27.56 -15.15 0.32
C GLU A 10 26.94 -15.89 -0.86
N VAL A 11 25.62 -15.82 -1.03
CA VAL A 11 24.91 -16.42 -2.18
C VAL A 11 25.36 -15.79 -3.50
N LEU A 12 25.54 -14.47 -3.54
CA LEU A 12 26.06 -13.78 -4.75
C LEU A 12 27.47 -14.25 -5.10
N LYS A 13 28.35 -14.34 -4.10
CA LYS A 13 29.74 -14.82 -4.29
C LYS A 13 29.77 -16.27 -4.74
N ALA A 14 28.95 -17.14 -4.15
CA ALA A 14 28.86 -18.56 -4.52
C ALA A 14 28.40 -18.74 -5.98
N ASN A 15 27.50 -17.89 -6.46
CA ASN A 15 27.01 -17.90 -7.84
C ASN A 15 27.87 -17.07 -8.82
N GLN A 16 29.04 -16.56 -8.38
CA GLN A 16 29.93 -15.69 -9.17
C GLN A 16 29.22 -14.46 -9.76
N MET A 17 28.21 -13.97 -9.06
CA MET A 17 27.44 -12.79 -9.47
C MET A 17 28.09 -11.52 -8.95
N GLU A 18 28.08 -10.47 -9.76
CA GLU A 18 28.52 -9.14 -9.31
C GLU A 18 27.60 -8.60 -8.21
N GLU A 19 28.19 -7.86 -7.26
CA GLU A 19 27.48 -7.23 -6.15
C GLU A 19 26.73 -5.95 -6.60
N THR A 20 25.79 -6.11 -7.54
CA THR A 20 24.95 -5.03 -8.06
C THR A 20 23.59 -4.98 -7.35
N GLU A 21 22.96 -3.81 -7.32
CA GLU A 21 21.66 -3.62 -6.65
C GLU A 21 20.56 -4.54 -7.23
N THR A 22 20.59 -4.76 -8.55
CA THR A 22 19.68 -5.69 -9.25
C THR A 22 19.88 -7.12 -8.77
N ASN A 23 21.13 -7.57 -8.63
CA ASN A 23 21.46 -8.92 -8.17
C ASN A 23 21.10 -9.14 -6.71
N TYR A 24 21.32 -8.13 -5.86
CA TYR A 24 20.84 -8.15 -4.48
C TYR A 24 19.31 -8.23 -4.42
N PHE A 25 18.60 -7.45 -5.25
CA PHE A 25 17.14 -7.47 -5.31
C PHE A 25 16.60 -8.84 -5.71
N THR A 26 17.09 -9.42 -6.81
CA THR A 26 16.62 -10.74 -7.29
C THR A 26 16.90 -11.84 -6.25
N THR A 27 18.09 -11.83 -5.65
CA THR A 27 18.47 -12.81 -4.62
C THR A 27 17.60 -12.70 -3.36
N LEU A 28 17.29 -11.47 -2.92
CA LEU A 28 16.40 -11.24 -1.79
C LEU A 28 14.98 -11.74 -2.08
N ILE A 29 14.45 -11.50 -3.28
CA ILE A 29 13.13 -12.00 -3.69
C ILE A 29 13.10 -13.53 -3.67
N THR A 30 14.11 -14.20 -4.22
CA THR A 30 14.20 -15.67 -4.17
C THR A 30 14.31 -16.17 -2.73
N SER A 31 15.06 -15.45 -1.87
CA SER A 31 15.18 -15.82 -0.45
C SER A 31 13.86 -15.64 0.32
N LEU A 32 12.96 -14.76 -0.12
CA LEU A 32 11.61 -14.66 0.46
C LEU A 32 10.75 -15.89 0.19
N GLU A 33 11.01 -16.61 -0.91
CA GLU A 33 10.25 -17.80 -1.30
C GLU A 33 10.65 -19.02 -0.45
N SER A 34 11.83 -19.02 0.18
CA SER A 34 12.40 -20.16 0.93
C SER A 34 12.55 -19.94 2.44
N VAL A 35 12.14 -18.78 2.96
CA VAL A 35 12.34 -18.45 4.38
C VAL A 35 11.19 -18.95 5.26
N ASP A 36 11.54 -19.66 6.34
CA ASP A 36 10.57 -20.30 7.23
C ASP A 36 10.27 -19.51 8.50
N THR A 37 11.14 -18.57 8.91
CA THR A 37 10.96 -17.81 10.15
C THR A 37 10.52 -16.37 9.90
N ASP A 38 9.60 -15.87 10.72
CA ASP A 38 9.06 -14.52 10.60
C ASP A 38 10.14 -13.45 10.87
N GLU A 39 11.12 -13.73 11.72
CA GLU A 39 12.26 -12.84 11.98
C GLU A 39 13.14 -12.69 10.74
N SER A 40 13.46 -13.81 10.08
CA SER A 40 14.27 -13.82 8.86
C SER A 40 13.50 -13.17 7.72
N MET A 41 12.21 -13.46 7.58
CA MET A 41 11.35 -12.80 6.61
C MET A 41 11.32 -11.29 6.81
N THR A 42 11.14 -10.84 8.06
CA THR A 42 11.17 -9.41 8.39
C THR A 42 12.52 -8.78 8.04
N ALA A 43 13.64 -9.44 8.32
CA ALA A 43 14.97 -8.95 7.99
C ALA A 43 15.19 -8.82 6.48
N ILE A 44 14.79 -9.82 5.70
CA ILE A 44 14.87 -9.83 4.23
C ILE A 44 14.02 -8.71 3.63
N VAL A 45 12.76 -8.58 4.04
CA VAL A 45 11.88 -7.50 3.55
C VAL A 45 12.40 -6.12 3.94
N CYS A 46 13.01 -5.95 5.11
CA CYS A 46 13.63 -4.68 5.49
C CYS A 46 14.79 -4.30 4.56
N LEU A 47 15.64 -5.27 4.18
CA LEU A 47 16.71 -5.04 3.21
C LEU A 47 16.14 -4.72 1.83
N LEU A 48 15.13 -5.47 1.39
CA LEU A 48 14.44 -5.23 0.12
C LEU A 48 13.87 -3.81 0.04
N ALA A 49 13.28 -3.31 1.13
CA ALA A 49 12.74 -1.95 1.22
C ALA A 49 13.81 -0.84 1.14
N ILE A 50 15.08 -1.16 1.40
CA ILE A 50 16.22 -0.25 1.25
C ILE A 50 16.69 -0.25 -0.21
N ILE A 51 16.86 -1.44 -0.79
CA ILE A 51 17.43 -1.62 -2.13
C ILE A 51 16.46 -1.14 -3.21
N VAL A 52 15.18 -1.46 -3.10
CA VAL A 52 14.16 -1.10 -4.10
C VAL A 52 14.08 0.41 -4.37
N LYS A 53 14.47 1.24 -3.40
CA LYS A 53 14.48 2.71 -3.54
C LYS A 53 15.62 3.26 -4.39
N ARG A 54 16.65 2.45 -4.62
CA ARG A 54 17.84 2.84 -5.39
C ARG A 54 17.80 2.33 -6.82
N MET A 55 16.88 1.40 -7.09
CA MET A 55 16.74 0.77 -8.40
C MET A 55 16.11 1.70 -9.43
N ASP A 56 16.60 1.57 -10.67
CA ASP A 56 16.01 2.22 -11.82
C ASP A 56 14.61 1.68 -12.14
N GLU A 57 13.72 2.57 -12.59
CA GLU A 57 12.34 2.23 -12.93
C GLU A 57 12.25 1.17 -14.05
N SER A 58 13.21 1.15 -14.97
CA SER A 58 13.30 0.16 -16.06
C SER A 58 13.47 -1.26 -15.51
N VAL A 59 14.36 -1.43 -14.51
CA VAL A 59 14.62 -2.71 -13.85
C VAL A 59 13.39 -3.13 -13.06
N LEU A 60 12.80 -2.22 -12.27
CA LEU A 60 11.59 -2.50 -11.49
C LEU A 60 10.45 -2.95 -12.41
N LYS A 61 10.25 -2.30 -13.55
CA LYS A 61 9.21 -2.67 -14.52
C LYS A 61 9.38 -4.09 -15.03
N SER A 62 10.61 -4.51 -15.35
CA SER A 62 10.91 -5.85 -15.87
C SER A 62 10.60 -6.98 -14.87
N GLN A 63 10.84 -6.74 -13.58
CA GLN A 63 10.65 -7.73 -12.50
C GLN A 63 9.30 -7.59 -11.79
N SER A 64 8.54 -6.52 -12.08
CA SER A 64 7.37 -6.09 -11.31
C SER A 64 6.32 -7.18 -11.13
N LYS A 65 5.97 -7.92 -12.19
CA LYS A 65 4.85 -8.86 -12.17
C LYS A 65 5.04 -9.97 -11.12
N LYS A 66 6.11 -10.76 -11.23
CA LYS A 66 6.40 -11.87 -10.30
C LYS A 66 6.56 -11.37 -8.87
N VAL A 67 7.30 -10.26 -8.70
CA VAL A 67 7.57 -9.70 -7.37
C VAL A 67 6.30 -9.21 -6.70
N THR A 68 5.44 -8.51 -7.44
CA THR A 68 4.19 -7.96 -6.91
C THR A 68 3.26 -9.08 -6.45
N GLU A 69 3.13 -10.17 -7.23
CA GLU A 69 2.32 -11.33 -6.85
C GLU A 69 2.80 -11.96 -5.53
N SER A 70 4.11 -12.17 -5.38
CA SER A 70 4.70 -12.71 -4.15
C SER A 70 4.46 -11.79 -2.93
N LEU A 71 4.68 -10.47 -3.09
CA LEU A 71 4.47 -9.50 -2.02
C LEU A 71 2.99 -9.36 -1.63
N VAL A 72 2.07 -9.43 -2.59
CA VAL A 72 0.62 -9.43 -2.34
C VAL A 72 0.23 -10.64 -1.51
N ASN A 73 0.74 -11.83 -1.83
CA ASN A 73 0.49 -13.04 -1.06
C ASN A 73 1.00 -12.92 0.39
N LEU A 74 2.19 -12.35 0.59
CA LEU A 74 2.72 -12.09 1.92
C LEU A 74 1.88 -11.06 2.68
N LEU A 75 1.46 -9.97 2.04
CA LEU A 75 0.59 -8.98 2.67
C LEU A 75 -0.73 -9.60 3.12
N ILE A 76 -1.36 -10.44 2.29
CA ILE A 76 -2.58 -11.18 2.66
C ILE A 76 -2.31 -12.12 3.83
N LYS A 77 -1.22 -12.92 3.77
CA LYS A 77 -0.83 -13.86 4.83
C LYS A 77 -0.69 -13.19 6.20
N TYR A 78 -0.01 -12.04 6.23
CA TYR A 78 0.29 -11.33 7.48
C TYR A 78 -0.73 -10.25 7.85
N MET A 79 -1.80 -10.04 7.07
CA MET A 79 -2.75 -8.93 7.23
C MET A 79 -3.37 -8.86 8.63
N ASN A 80 -3.64 -10.00 9.25
CA ASN A 80 -4.26 -10.08 10.58
C ASN A 80 -3.25 -10.40 11.70
N SER A 81 -1.95 -10.32 11.39
CA SER A 81 -0.87 -10.71 12.30
C SER A 81 -0.32 -9.55 13.11
N ASP A 82 0.53 -9.88 14.10
CA ASP A 82 1.17 -8.87 14.92
C ASP A 82 2.45 -8.23 14.34
N HIS A 83 2.92 -8.71 13.18
CA HIS A 83 4.20 -8.33 12.56
C HIS A 83 4.17 -6.94 11.91
N CYS A 84 4.04 -5.90 12.72
CA CYS A 84 3.93 -4.50 12.28
C CYS A 84 5.12 -4.04 11.44
N ALA A 85 6.33 -4.50 11.77
CA ALA A 85 7.54 -4.15 11.04
C ALA A 85 7.57 -4.80 9.65
N LEU A 86 7.19 -6.09 9.56
CA LEU A 86 7.09 -6.82 8.31
C LEU A 86 6.07 -6.15 7.38
N LEU A 87 4.81 -6.02 7.81
CA LEU A 87 3.73 -5.40 7.03
C LEU A 87 4.10 -4.00 6.53
N ARG A 88 4.65 -3.16 7.42
CA ARG A 88 5.05 -1.80 7.04
C ARG A 88 6.15 -1.80 5.97
N ASN A 89 7.11 -2.72 6.04
CA ASN A 89 8.18 -2.77 5.03
C ASN A 89 7.72 -3.46 3.74
N LEU A 90 6.82 -4.45 3.79
CA LEU A 90 6.15 -4.99 2.60
C LEU A 90 5.43 -3.87 1.84
N LEU A 91 4.63 -3.05 2.54
CA LEU A 91 3.97 -1.88 1.96
C LEU A 91 4.98 -0.90 1.31
N LYS A 92 6.12 -0.63 1.97
CA LYS A 92 7.16 0.23 1.38
C LYS A 92 7.74 -0.33 0.07
N VAL A 93 7.87 -1.65 -0.04
CA VAL A 93 8.34 -2.30 -1.27
C VAL A 93 7.27 -2.27 -2.36
N MET A 94 5.99 -2.33 -1.98
CA MET A 94 4.88 -2.24 -2.94
C MET A 94 4.83 -0.91 -3.68
N TYR A 95 5.16 0.21 -3.02
CA TYR A 95 5.01 1.54 -3.62
C TYR A 95 5.80 1.74 -4.93
N PRO A 96 7.13 1.50 -4.99
CA PRO A 96 7.87 1.60 -6.24
C PRO A 96 7.35 0.68 -7.35
N LEU A 97 6.82 -0.51 -7.00
CA LEU A 97 6.23 -1.44 -7.95
C LEU A 97 4.89 -0.93 -8.51
N LEU A 98 4.07 -0.33 -7.65
CA LEU A 98 2.82 0.33 -8.06
C LEU A 98 3.09 1.54 -8.94
N LYS A 99 4.13 2.33 -8.64
CA LYS A 99 4.51 3.52 -9.42
C LYS A 99 4.83 3.17 -10.88
N VAL A 100 5.59 2.10 -11.12
CA VAL A 100 6.01 1.70 -12.47
C VAL A 100 4.96 0.88 -13.24
N LYS A 101 3.77 0.67 -12.64
CA LYS A 101 2.69 -0.11 -13.25
C LYS A 101 2.10 0.63 -14.46
N ALA A 102 2.14 -0.04 -15.62
CA ALA A 102 1.72 0.57 -16.88
C ALA A 102 0.19 0.70 -17.03
N HIS A 103 -0.59 -0.26 -16.50
CA HIS A 103 -2.03 -0.33 -16.73
C HIS A 103 -2.77 -0.60 -15.43
N TRP A 104 -3.81 0.18 -15.18
CA TRP A 104 -4.70 0.06 -14.04
C TRP A 104 -6.05 -0.50 -14.48
N THR A 105 -6.49 -1.56 -13.83
CA THR A 105 -7.78 -2.22 -14.07
C THR A 105 -8.54 -2.32 -12.76
N GLU A 106 -9.87 -2.46 -12.82
CA GLU A 106 -10.68 -2.69 -11.62
C GLU A 106 -10.25 -3.94 -10.83
N THR A 107 -9.61 -4.89 -11.50
CA THR A 107 -9.08 -6.14 -10.95
C THR A 107 -7.63 -6.04 -10.46
N SER A 108 -7.05 -4.85 -10.35
CA SER A 108 -5.67 -4.67 -9.86
C SER A 108 -5.56 -5.03 -8.37
N GLN A 109 -5.39 -6.31 -8.09
CA GLN A 109 -5.37 -6.91 -6.76
C GLN A 109 -4.32 -6.25 -5.85
N GLU A 110 -3.17 -5.89 -6.40
CA GLU A 110 -2.09 -5.21 -5.67
C GLU A 110 -2.53 -3.89 -5.04
N LEU A 111 -3.36 -3.11 -5.74
CA LEU A 111 -3.93 -1.88 -5.22
C LEU A 111 -4.99 -2.18 -4.16
N ASN A 112 -5.89 -3.12 -4.45
CA ASN A 112 -6.98 -3.49 -3.55
C ASN A 112 -6.44 -4.00 -2.21
N VAL A 113 -5.36 -4.80 -2.22
CA VAL A 113 -4.70 -5.24 -0.99
C VAL A 113 -4.10 -4.06 -0.23
N VAL A 114 -3.39 -3.14 -0.88
CA VAL A 114 -2.85 -1.93 -0.21
C VAL A 114 -3.98 -1.07 0.37
N LEU A 115 -5.10 -0.94 -0.35
CA LEU A 115 -6.27 -0.20 0.10
C LEU A 115 -6.89 -0.78 1.37
N GLU A 116 -6.95 -2.12 1.53
CA GLU A 116 -7.42 -2.71 2.79
C GLU A 116 -6.56 -2.29 4.00
N PHE A 117 -5.26 -2.03 3.82
CA PHE A 117 -4.39 -1.54 4.89
C PHE A 117 -4.63 -0.08 5.31
N VAL A 118 -5.36 0.73 4.53
CA VAL A 118 -5.60 2.16 4.87
C VAL A 118 -6.55 2.34 6.05
N THR A 119 -7.22 1.26 6.47
CA THR A 119 -8.06 1.21 7.67
C THR A 119 -7.53 0.23 8.73
N HIS A 120 -6.30 -0.26 8.56
CA HIS A 120 -5.69 -1.25 9.43
C HIS A 120 -5.63 -0.79 10.89
N HIS A 121 -5.84 -1.71 11.84
CA HIS A 121 -5.88 -1.39 13.27
C HIS A 121 -4.55 -0.82 13.79
N LYS A 122 -3.41 -1.33 13.31
CA LYS A 122 -2.06 -0.83 13.68
C LYS A 122 -1.74 0.52 13.01
N PRO A 123 -1.51 1.60 13.78
CA PRO A 123 -1.30 2.94 13.22
C PRO A 123 -0.09 3.06 12.27
N LYS A 124 1.03 2.40 12.57
CA LYS A 124 2.25 2.45 11.74
C LYS A 124 2.08 1.80 10.37
N VAL A 125 1.26 0.75 10.28
CA VAL A 125 0.92 0.08 9.02
C VAL A 125 -0.08 0.94 8.24
N ARG A 126 -1.13 1.39 8.94
CA ARG A 126 -2.18 2.24 8.35
C ARG A 126 -1.64 3.52 7.73
N ARG A 127 -0.84 4.28 8.48
CA ARG A 127 -0.23 5.53 7.97
C ARG A 127 0.68 5.29 6.79
N MET A 128 1.38 4.15 6.73
CA MET A 128 2.18 3.80 5.56
C MET A 128 1.30 3.56 4.34
N ALA A 129 0.22 2.79 4.46
CA ALA A 129 -0.71 2.56 3.35
C ALA A 129 -1.35 3.87 2.86
N GLN A 130 -1.85 4.71 3.78
CA GLN A 130 -2.41 6.02 3.44
C GLN A 130 -1.38 6.92 2.74
N HIS A 131 -0.14 6.95 3.24
CA HIS A 131 0.95 7.69 2.61
C HIS A 131 1.24 7.20 1.19
N ILE A 132 1.27 5.88 0.95
CA ILE A 132 1.47 5.30 -0.38
C ILE A 132 0.38 5.75 -1.36
N ILE A 133 -0.89 5.70 -0.94
CA ILE A 133 -2.01 6.16 -1.77
C ILE A 133 -1.88 7.65 -2.07
N ARG A 134 -1.51 8.46 -1.08
CA ARG A 134 -1.26 9.90 -1.27
C ARG A 134 -0.12 10.15 -2.27
N MET A 135 1.03 9.50 -2.11
CA MET A 135 2.17 9.63 -3.05
C MET A 135 1.75 9.26 -4.47
N LEU A 136 1.07 8.12 -4.64
CA LEU A 136 0.66 7.63 -5.95
C LEU A 136 -0.30 8.59 -6.67
N LEU A 137 -1.23 9.22 -5.94
CA LEU A 137 -2.24 10.10 -6.53
C LEU A 137 -1.79 11.54 -6.72
N ILE A 138 -0.96 12.06 -5.81
CA ILE A 138 -0.58 13.48 -5.77
C ILE A 138 0.82 13.68 -6.34
N ASP A 139 1.79 12.90 -5.88
CA ASP A 139 3.20 13.13 -6.15
C ASP A 139 3.64 12.44 -7.47
N ASP A 140 3.10 11.25 -7.77
CA ASP A 140 3.42 10.48 -8.99
C ASP A 140 2.39 10.66 -10.12
N LYS A 141 1.69 11.80 -10.14
CA LYS A 141 0.71 12.07 -11.19
C LYS A 141 1.39 12.11 -12.57
N PRO A 142 0.89 11.36 -13.58
CA PRO A 142 1.47 11.41 -14.92
C PRO A 142 1.33 12.82 -15.51
N GLU A 143 2.39 13.34 -16.14
CA GLU A 143 2.36 14.67 -16.78
C GLU A 143 1.28 14.79 -17.86
N SER A 144 0.96 13.66 -18.51
CA SER A 144 -0.04 13.57 -19.58
C SER A 144 -1.49 13.66 -19.09
N SER A 145 -1.74 13.62 -17.77
CA SER A 145 -3.09 13.63 -17.21
C SER A 145 -3.20 14.52 -15.97
N MET A 146 -4.33 15.22 -15.85
CA MET A 146 -4.64 15.97 -14.64
C MET A 146 -5.03 15.08 -13.46
N VAL A 147 -5.29 13.80 -13.69
CA VAL A 147 -5.71 12.83 -12.68
C VAL A 147 -4.95 11.50 -12.87
N HIS A 148 -4.46 10.91 -11.79
CA HIS A 148 -3.79 9.62 -11.85
C HIS A 148 -4.78 8.51 -12.29
N PRO A 149 -4.42 7.56 -13.17
CA PRO A 149 -5.35 6.54 -13.67
C PRO A 149 -6.01 5.68 -12.59
N CYS A 150 -5.32 5.44 -11.47
CA CYS A 150 -5.88 4.69 -10.34
C CYS A 150 -6.80 5.52 -9.42
N ALA A 151 -6.89 6.84 -9.60
CA ALA A 151 -7.69 7.72 -8.72
C ALA A 151 -9.15 7.30 -8.65
N SER A 152 -9.74 6.88 -9.78
CA SER A 152 -11.12 6.39 -9.82
C SER A 152 -11.30 5.11 -8.99
N LEU A 153 -10.31 4.22 -8.96
CA LEU A 153 -10.34 2.98 -8.17
C LEU A 153 -10.26 3.29 -6.68
N VAL A 154 -9.35 4.19 -6.28
CA VAL A 154 -9.23 4.65 -4.89
C VAL A 154 -10.49 5.36 -4.43
N ALA A 155 -11.09 6.20 -5.28
CA ALA A 155 -12.34 6.89 -4.97
C ALA A 155 -13.49 5.91 -4.77
N LYS A 156 -13.62 4.90 -5.64
CA LYS A 156 -14.62 3.82 -5.52
C LYS A 156 -14.49 3.10 -4.17
N PHE A 157 -13.27 2.71 -3.79
CA PHE A 157 -13.00 2.10 -2.49
C PHE A 157 -13.42 3.01 -1.32
N CYS A 158 -13.09 4.31 -1.39
CA CYS A 158 -13.46 5.26 -0.33
C CYS A 158 -14.99 5.36 -0.20
N ILE A 159 -15.70 5.49 -1.32
CA ILE A 159 -17.17 5.55 -1.36
C ILE A 159 -17.76 4.28 -0.76
N GLU A 160 -17.29 3.10 -1.17
CA GLU A 160 -17.78 1.81 -0.65
C GLU A 160 -17.56 1.66 0.86
N LYS A 161 -16.38 2.04 1.37
CA LYS A 161 -16.10 2.00 2.82
C LYS A 161 -16.97 3.00 3.60
N LEU A 162 -17.23 4.18 3.02
CA LEU A 162 -18.10 5.19 3.61
C LEU A 162 -19.57 4.73 3.59
N GLU A 163 -20.09 4.26 2.48
CA GLU A 163 -21.47 3.78 2.35
C GLU A 163 -21.75 2.57 3.24
N SER A 164 -20.76 1.67 3.40
CA SER A 164 -20.80 0.57 4.36
C SER A 164 -20.95 1.02 5.82
N SER A 165 -20.71 2.30 6.12
CA SER A 165 -20.94 2.87 7.46
C SER A 165 -22.24 3.66 7.59
N ALA A 166 -22.83 4.07 6.47
CA ALA A 166 -24.09 4.80 6.42
C ALA A 166 -25.32 3.88 6.53
N GLY A 167 -25.21 2.62 6.09
CA GLY A 167 -26.21 1.58 6.34
C GLY A 167 -25.94 0.87 7.66
N LEU A 168 -26.97 0.32 8.31
CA LEU A 168 -26.94 -0.46 9.57
C LEU A 168 -26.07 -1.75 9.53
N GLY A 169 -24.90 -1.75 8.89
CA GLY A 169 -24.13 -2.93 8.53
C GLY A 169 -22.62 -2.82 8.81
N LYS A 170 -22.17 -3.56 9.83
CA LYS A 170 -20.85 -4.21 9.95
C LYS A 170 -19.57 -3.36 10.05
N SER A 171 -19.48 -2.13 9.55
CA SER A 171 -18.25 -1.32 9.68
C SER A 171 -18.22 -0.56 11.01
N THR A 172 -17.09 -0.61 11.72
CA THR A 172 -16.95 0.07 13.01
C THR A 172 -16.70 1.57 12.80
N PRO A 173 -17.17 2.47 13.69
CA PRO A 173 -16.94 3.92 13.58
C PRO A 173 -15.47 4.31 13.38
N ARG A 174 -14.55 3.47 13.87
CA ARG A 174 -13.10 3.63 13.74
C ARG A 174 -12.61 3.44 12.31
N VAL A 175 -13.16 2.48 11.56
CA VAL A 175 -12.83 2.23 10.15
C VAL A 175 -13.27 3.40 9.29
N THR A 176 -14.49 3.91 9.51
CA THR A 176 -15.02 5.11 8.84
C THR A 176 -14.13 6.32 9.09
N PHE A 177 -13.75 6.57 10.35
CA PHE A 177 -12.87 7.67 10.70
C PHE A 177 -11.53 7.59 9.95
N HIS A 178 -10.92 6.40 9.88
CA HIS A 178 -9.67 6.21 9.15
C HIS A 178 -9.81 6.41 7.64
N ALA A 179 -10.93 5.99 7.05
CA ALA A 179 -11.22 6.26 5.64
C ALA A 179 -11.42 7.76 5.38
N MET A 180 -12.15 8.48 6.26
CA MET A 180 -12.34 9.93 6.16
C MET A 180 -11.02 10.69 6.31
N GLN A 181 -10.16 10.28 7.25
CA GLN A 181 -8.84 10.89 7.44
C GLN A 181 -7.99 10.79 6.18
N MET A 182 -7.96 9.62 5.53
CA MET A 182 -7.26 9.47 4.25
C MET A 182 -7.90 10.34 3.17
N LEU A 183 -9.23 10.31 3.07
CA LEU A 183 -9.98 11.02 2.05
C LEU A 183 -9.71 12.53 2.08
N GLN A 184 -9.61 13.12 3.27
CA GLN A 184 -9.25 14.53 3.44
C GLN A 184 -7.95 14.91 2.72
N GLU A 185 -6.97 14.01 2.68
CA GLU A 185 -5.66 14.28 2.08
C GLU A 185 -5.66 14.10 0.55
N ILE A 186 -6.56 13.29 0.00
CA ILE A 186 -6.50 12.85 -1.41
C ILE A 186 -7.72 13.23 -2.26
N ILE A 187 -8.79 13.77 -1.66
CA ILE A 187 -10.04 14.08 -2.37
C ILE A 187 -9.84 15.03 -3.55
N CYS A 188 -8.87 15.94 -3.47
CA CYS A 188 -8.51 16.86 -4.54
C CYS A 188 -7.86 16.18 -5.75
N ALA A 189 -7.35 14.95 -5.59
CA ALA A 189 -6.74 14.18 -6.67
C ALA A 189 -7.76 13.34 -7.46
N PHE A 190 -9.03 13.34 -7.06
CA PHE A 190 -10.06 12.53 -7.73
C PHE A 190 -10.66 13.24 -8.95
N PRO A 191 -11.19 12.48 -9.93
CA PRO A 191 -12.01 13.05 -10.98
C PRO A 191 -13.22 13.79 -10.39
N THR A 192 -13.68 14.85 -11.05
CA THR A 192 -14.78 15.72 -10.57
C THR A 192 -16.04 14.95 -10.19
N LEU A 193 -16.42 13.92 -10.96
CA LEU A 193 -17.59 13.08 -10.67
C LEU A 193 -17.41 12.28 -9.37
N SER A 194 -16.26 11.63 -9.20
CA SER A 194 -15.95 10.86 -7.99
C SER A 194 -15.79 11.75 -6.77
N MET A 195 -15.21 12.93 -6.93
CA MET A 195 -15.10 13.95 -5.87
C MET A 195 -16.49 14.38 -5.38
N LYS A 196 -17.40 14.73 -6.30
CA LYS A 196 -18.78 15.09 -5.95
C LYS A 196 -19.47 13.96 -5.19
N LYS A 197 -19.36 12.73 -5.69
CA LYS A 197 -19.96 11.56 -5.02
C LYS A 197 -19.39 11.33 -3.63
N CYS A 198 -18.07 11.49 -3.43
CA CYS A 198 -17.46 11.43 -2.11
C CYS A 198 -18.06 12.48 -1.16
N CYS A 199 -18.19 13.72 -1.60
CA CYS A 199 -18.79 14.81 -0.80
C CYS A 199 -20.25 14.51 -0.42
N GLU A 200 -21.06 14.05 -1.37
CA GLU A 200 -22.45 13.63 -1.13
C GLU A 200 -22.52 12.51 -0.08
N THR A 201 -21.68 11.49 -0.20
CA THR A 201 -21.63 10.37 0.74
C THR A 201 -21.19 10.82 2.14
N ILE A 202 -20.18 11.70 2.24
CA ILE A 202 -19.77 12.29 3.53
C ILE A 202 -20.95 13.02 4.17
N PHE A 203 -21.64 13.88 3.41
CA PHE A 203 -22.77 14.66 3.91
C PHE A 203 -23.91 13.76 4.41
N LYS A 204 -24.18 12.67 3.67
CA LYS A 204 -25.15 11.65 4.08
C LYS A 204 -24.75 10.95 5.39
N ILE A 205 -23.47 10.64 5.59
CA ILE A 205 -23.01 10.00 6.84
C ILE A 205 -23.14 10.96 8.02
N MET A 206 -22.75 12.23 7.85
CA MET A 206 -22.84 13.23 8.91
C MET A 206 -24.27 13.50 9.38
N THR A 207 -25.25 13.36 8.49
CA THR A 207 -26.67 13.51 8.84
C THR A 207 -27.28 12.25 9.48
N LEU A 208 -26.74 11.06 9.21
CA LEU A 208 -27.24 9.79 9.73
C LEU A 208 -26.55 9.30 11.02
N SER A 209 -25.31 9.73 11.28
CA SER A 209 -24.50 9.20 12.38
C SER A 209 -24.19 10.27 13.44
N SER A 210 -24.99 10.30 14.51
CA SER A 210 -24.78 11.19 15.67
C SER A 210 -23.41 10.99 16.34
N SER A 211 -22.84 9.77 16.29
CA SER A 211 -21.56 9.43 16.93
C SER A 211 -20.32 9.81 16.11
N VAL A 212 -20.39 9.85 14.77
CA VAL A 212 -19.23 10.18 13.90
C VAL A 212 -19.04 11.70 13.85
N SER A 213 -20.14 12.46 13.85
CA SER A 213 -20.13 13.91 13.96
C SER A 213 -19.40 14.40 15.21
N ILE A 214 -19.55 13.70 16.35
CA ILE A 214 -18.86 14.07 17.61
C ILE A 214 -17.34 13.88 17.50
N ILE A 215 -16.86 12.80 16.86
CA ILE A 215 -15.41 12.52 16.75
C ILE A 215 -14.73 13.47 15.76
N PHE A 216 -15.38 13.78 14.64
CA PHE A 216 -14.79 14.66 13.62
C PHE A 216 -14.63 16.10 14.12
N PHE A 217 -15.58 16.59 14.92
CA PHE A 217 -15.52 17.94 15.50
C PHE A 217 -14.61 18.07 16.73
N HIS A 218 -14.32 17.00 17.48
CA HIS A 218 -13.46 17.08 18.67
C HIS A 218 -11.95 16.96 18.39
N THR A 219 -11.55 16.74 17.13
CA THR A 219 -10.14 16.61 16.76
C THR A 219 -9.56 17.89 16.13
N TYR A 220 -10.30 19.00 16.18
CA TYR A 220 -9.90 20.34 15.77
C TYR A 220 -9.98 21.33 16.94
#